data_AF-A0A3R5WSK9-F1
#
_entry.id   AF-A0A3R5WSK9-F1
#
_cell.length_a   1.000
_cell.length_b   1.000
_cell.length_c   1.000
_cell.angle_alpha   90.00
_cell.angle_beta   90.00
_cell.angle_gamma   90.00
#
_symmetry.space_group_name_H-M   'P 1'
#
loop_
_entity.id
_entity.type
_entity.pdbx_description
1 polymer ?
#
loop_
_entity_poly.entity_id
_entity_poly.type
_entity_poly.pdbx_seq_one_letter_code
_entity_poly.pdbx_strand_id
1 'polypeptide(L)'
;MEQFYEITSQSRRFAECMTYWNESDKQAEKVRAFMSNHNIPSPALWKGNILYIKKCPDMPDDNFMKKTVEDNGSVYYGIKKTGSLGKELKALGVCRVYKPFVPFFFEETILQAGVRLFPADGKVYCSVEHNLEKPLTCPEGFIEMKGSAFYEIMEGEEDA
;
A
#
# COMPACT_ATOMS: atom_id res chain seq x y z
N MET A 1 -24.08 2.86 1.16
CA MET A 1 -24.17 1.76 2.14
C MET A 1 -22.81 1.13 2.27
N GLU A 2 -22.42 0.66 3.46
CA GLU A 2 -21.15 -0.03 3.68
C GLU A 2 -21.41 -1.51 3.97
N GLN A 3 -20.70 -2.39 3.26
CA GLN A 3 -20.71 -3.83 3.48
C GLN A 3 -19.32 -4.31 3.91
N PHE A 4 -19.29 -5.31 4.79
CA PHE A 4 -18.10 -5.77 5.48
C PHE A 4 -17.90 -7.25 5.23
N TYR A 5 -16.67 -7.67 4.97
CA TYR A 5 -16.35 -9.03 4.57
C TYR A 5 -15.08 -9.53 5.22
N GLU A 6 -15.09 -10.81 5.61
CA GLU A 6 -13.89 -11.64 5.73
C GLU A 6 -13.60 -12.28 4.36
N ILE A 7 -12.37 -12.13 3.87
CA ILE A 7 -11.86 -12.83 2.69
C ILE A 7 -11.19 -14.12 3.18
N THR A 8 -11.80 -15.26 2.85
CA THR A 8 -11.29 -16.57 3.28
C THR A 8 -10.06 -16.98 2.47
N SER A 9 -9.24 -17.85 3.05
CA SER A 9 -8.03 -18.39 2.41
C SER A 9 -8.29 -19.19 1.12
N GLN A 10 -9.55 -19.59 0.87
CA GLN A 10 -9.98 -20.25 -0.37
C GLN A 10 -10.18 -19.27 -1.53
N SER A 11 -10.36 -17.98 -1.25
CA SER A 11 -10.54 -16.97 -2.30
C SER A 11 -9.21 -16.67 -3.01
N ARG A 12 -9.25 -16.55 -4.33
CA ARG A 12 -8.12 -15.99 -5.09
C ARG A 12 -7.73 -14.58 -4.59
N ARG A 13 -8.70 -13.80 -4.11
CA ARG A 13 -8.46 -12.43 -3.62
C ARG A 13 -7.63 -12.42 -2.34
N PHE A 14 -7.74 -13.46 -1.51
CA PHE A 14 -6.90 -13.61 -0.32
C PHE A 14 -5.42 -13.72 -0.72
N ALA A 15 -5.11 -14.61 -1.67
CA ALA A 15 -3.74 -14.78 -2.16
C ALA A 15 -3.17 -13.49 -2.77
N GLU A 16 -3.97 -12.75 -3.53
CA GLU A 16 -3.59 -11.44 -4.09
C GLU A 16 -3.28 -10.42 -2.98
N CYS A 17 -4.09 -10.36 -1.93
CA CYS A 17 -3.87 -9.46 -0.78
C CYS A 17 -2.63 -9.84 0.03
N MET A 18 -2.47 -11.12 0.37
CA MET A 18 -1.29 -11.58 1.11
C MET A 18 0.01 -11.40 0.31
N THR A 19 -0.04 -11.62 -1.01
CA THR A 19 1.10 -11.33 -1.88
C THR A 19 1.47 -9.85 -1.84
N TYR A 20 0.48 -8.95 -1.83
CA TYR A 20 0.72 -7.52 -1.69
C TYR A 20 1.49 -7.17 -0.41
N TRP A 21 1.04 -7.63 0.77
CA TRP A 21 1.73 -7.32 2.03
C TRP A 21 3.13 -7.94 2.07
N ASN A 22 3.26 -9.23 1.73
CA ASN A 22 4.55 -9.93 1.72
C ASN A 22 5.57 -9.26 0.78
N GLU A 23 5.16 -8.87 -0.43
CA GLU A 23 6.05 -8.17 -1.35
C GLU A 23 6.30 -6.72 -0.92
N SER A 24 5.30 -6.04 -0.35
CA SER A 24 5.49 -4.70 0.20
C SER A 24 6.56 -4.68 1.30
N ASP A 25 6.55 -5.65 2.20
CA ASP A 25 7.53 -5.75 3.30
C ASP A 25 8.94 -6.02 2.77
N LYS A 26 9.08 -6.95 1.82
CA LYS A 26 10.37 -7.18 1.13
C LYS A 26 10.90 -5.92 0.43
N GLN A 27 10.02 -5.15 -0.20
CA GLN A 27 10.42 -3.89 -0.84
C GLN A 27 10.78 -2.82 0.19
N ALA A 28 10.06 -2.76 1.31
CA ALA A 28 10.38 -1.86 2.42
C ALA A 28 11.75 -2.20 3.05
N GLU A 29 12.10 -3.48 3.19
CA GLU A 29 13.43 -3.92 3.61
C GLU A 29 14.53 -3.45 2.66
N LYS A 30 14.35 -3.65 1.35
CA LYS A 30 15.31 -3.17 0.35
C LYS A 30 15.48 -1.65 0.39
N VAL A 31 14.40 -0.90 0.56
CA VAL A 31 14.45 0.57 0.70
C VAL A 31 15.19 0.95 1.99
N ARG A 32 14.90 0.30 3.12
CA ARG A 32 15.62 0.54 4.39
C ARG A 32 17.12 0.27 4.25
N ALA A 33 17.50 -0.85 3.63
CA ALA A 33 18.90 -1.19 3.38
C ALA A 33 19.59 -0.17 2.47
N PHE A 34 18.94 0.21 1.36
CA PHE A 34 19.43 1.27 0.48
C PHE A 34 19.63 2.59 1.23
N MET A 35 18.64 3.02 2.03
CA MET A 35 18.74 4.25 2.80
C MET A 35 19.88 4.20 3.82
N SER A 36 20.03 3.08 4.53
CA SER A 36 21.13 2.87 5.48
C SER A 36 22.50 2.95 4.81
N ASN A 37 22.66 2.34 3.64
CA ASN A 37 23.94 2.34 2.91
C ASN A 37 24.37 3.73 2.45
N HIS A 38 23.41 4.64 2.25
CA HIS A 38 23.63 6.01 1.78
C HIS A 38 23.43 7.05 2.89
N ASN A 39 23.32 6.64 4.15
CA ASN A 39 23.05 7.51 5.30
C ASN A 39 21.83 8.44 5.10
N ILE A 40 20.81 7.97 4.39
CA ILE A 40 19.58 8.70 4.11
C ILE A 40 18.64 8.61 5.32
N PRO A 41 18.19 9.74 5.91
CA PRO A 41 17.23 9.71 7.01
C PRO A 41 15.84 9.23 6.59
N SER A 42 15.21 8.45 7.48
CA SER A 42 13.80 8.05 7.37
C SER A 42 12.83 9.22 7.58
N PRO A 43 11.57 9.12 7.09
CA PRO A 43 11.04 8.06 6.22
C PRO A 43 11.35 8.31 4.73
N ALA A 44 10.99 7.36 3.87
CA ALA A 44 10.87 7.57 2.43
C ALA A 44 9.40 7.50 2.00
N LEU A 45 9.06 8.19 0.92
CA LEU A 45 7.68 8.31 0.42
C LEU A 45 7.56 7.80 -1.02
N TRP A 46 6.47 7.12 -1.32
CA TRP A 46 6.13 6.72 -2.69
C TRP A 46 5.04 7.62 -3.28
N LYS A 47 5.35 8.36 -4.35
CA LYS A 47 4.33 9.04 -5.17
C LYS A 47 4.40 8.51 -6.61
N GLY A 48 3.33 7.84 -7.06
CA GLY A 48 3.39 7.01 -8.26
C GLY A 48 4.51 5.97 -8.13
N ASN A 49 5.32 5.82 -9.18
CA ASN A 49 6.48 4.92 -9.24
C ASN A 49 7.81 5.58 -8.83
N ILE A 50 7.76 6.72 -8.13
CA ILE A 50 8.95 7.46 -7.73
C ILE A 50 9.09 7.38 -6.22
N LEU A 51 10.29 6.99 -5.79
CA LEU A 51 10.72 7.02 -4.39
C LEU A 51 11.26 8.41 -4.08
N TYR A 52 10.71 9.04 -3.05
CA TYR A 52 11.09 10.35 -2.54
C TYR A 52 11.79 10.17 -1.19
N ILE A 53 12.96 10.78 -1.04
CA ILE A 53 13.78 10.66 0.17
C ILE A 53 14.17 12.03 0.73
N LYS A 54 14.56 12.08 2.00
CA LYS A 54 15.25 13.25 2.55
C LYS A 54 16.65 13.31 1.94
N LYS A 55 17.04 14.48 1.45
CA LYS A 55 18.35 14.67 0.83
C LYS A 55 19.40 14.99 1.89
N CYS A 56 20.55 14.34 1.83
CA CYS A 56 21.72 14.69 2.64
C CYS A 56 22.58 15.77 1.93
N PRO A 57 23.28 16.65 2.68
CA PRO A 57 24.05 17.76 2.09
C PRO A 57 25.14 17.33 1.10
N ASP A 58 25.67 16.12 1.25
CA ASP A 58 26.73 15.51 0.46
C ASP A 58 26.25 14.81 -0.82
N MET A 59 24.93 14.70 -1.02
CA MET A 59 24.38 14.01 -2.19
C MET A 59 24.34 14.91 -3.43
N PRO A 60 24.92 14.47 -4.57
CA PRO A 60 24.86 15.20 -5.83
C PRO A 60 23.44 15.48 -6.32
N ASP A 61 23.19 16.71 -6.80
CA ASP A 61 21.89 17.16 -7.30
C ASP A 61 21.39 16.39 -8.52
N ASP A 62 22.29 15.82 -9.31
CA ASP A 62 21.98 15.08 -10.54
C ASP A 62 21.17 13.80 -10.29
N ASN A 63 21.20 13.28 -9.06
CA ASN A 63 20.41 12.15 -8.58
C ASN A 63 18.94 12.48 -8.34
N PHE A 64 18.58 13.77 -8.28
CA PHE A 64 17.24 14.18 -7.85
C PHE A 64 16.44 14.82 -8.98
N MET A 65 15.13 14.65 -8.90
CA MET A 65 14.16 15.37 -9.71
C MET A 65 14.01 16.80 -9.21
N LYS A 66 13.68 17.74 -10.11
CA LYS A 66 13.41 19.14 -9.75
C LYS A 66 12.19 19.30 -8.85
N LYS A 67 11.19 18.43 -8.99
CA LYS A 67 9.94 18.49 -8.23
C LYS A 67 10.11 17.75 -6.90
N THR A 68 9.80 18.44 -5.82
CA THR A 68 9.79 17.90 -4.45
C THR A 68 8.36 17.58 -3.99
N VAL A 69 8.27 16.91 -2.85
CA VAL A 69 7.03 16.66 -2.11
C VAL A 69 7.24 17.16 -0.68
N GLU A 70 6.25 17.88 -0.16
CA GLU A 70 6.20 18.27 1.24
C GLU A 70 5.24 17.35 1.99
N ASP A 71 5.67 16.86 3.14
CA ASP A 71 4.87 16.02 4.04
C ASP A 71 5.29 16.31 5.48
N ASN A 72 4.32 16.69 6.33
CA ASN A 72 4.53 17.05 7.74
C ASN A 72 5.71 18.04 7.96
N GLY A 73 5.82 19.07 7.12
CA GLY A 73 6.88 20.09 7.21
C GLY A 73 8.27 19.63 6.76
N SER A 74 8.42 18.39 6.27
CA SER A 74 9.65 17.88 5.67
C SER A 74 9.58 17.92 4.15
N VAL A 75 10.70 18.26 3.50
CA VAL A 75 10.85 18.24 2.04
C VAL A 75 11.53 16.95 1.60
N TYR A 76 10.92 16.28 0.63
CA TYR A 76 11.43 15.04 0.03
C TYR A 76 11.73 15.24 -1.45
N TYR A 77 12.82 14.63 -1.90
CA TYR A 77 13.36 14.74 -3.25
C TYR A 77 13.16 13.42 -3.98
N GLY A 78 12.52 13.47 -5.14
CA GLY A 78 12.29 12.30 -5.97
C GLY A 78 13.58 11.81 -6.59
N ILE A 79 13.89 10.52 -6.48
CA ILE A 79 15.10 9.94 -7.07
C ILE A 79 14.91 9.80 -8.58
N LYS A 80 15.83 10.39 -9.33
CA LYS A 80 15.86 10.35 -10.79
C LYS A 80 16.34 8.99 -11.25
N LYS A 81 15.55 8.31 -12.10
CA LYS A 81 15.87 6.96 -12.63
C LYS A 81 17.22 6.86 -13.35
N THR A 82 17.70 7.96 -13.94
CA THR A 82 18.96 7.97 -14.70
C THR A 82 20.19 8.35 -13.87
N GLY A 83 20.00 8.85 -12.63
CA GLY A 83 21.09 9.12 -11.68
C GLY A 83 21.71 7.83 -11.16
N SER A 84 22.84 7.94 -10.44
CA SER A 84 23.52 6.78 -9.84
C SER A 84 22.60 6.07 -8.84
N LEU A 85 21.94 6.82 -7.95
CA LEU A 85 20.99 6.27 -6.97
C LEU A 85 19.81 5.55 -7.65
N GLY A 86 19.26 6.14 -8.72
CA GLY A 86 18.16 5.52 -9.47
C GLY A 86 18.55 4.22 -10.18
N LYS A 87 19.78 4.14 -10.70
CA LYS A 87 20.33 2.91 -11.29
C LYS A 87 20.56 1.84 -10.24
N GLU A 88 21.03 2.21 -9.06
CA GLU A 88 21.24 1.29 -7.94
C GLU A 88 19.91 0.72 -7.43
N LEU A 89 18.90 1.55 -7.21
CA LEU A 89 17.55 1.09 -6.87
C LEU A 89 17.01 0.08 -7.89
N LYS A 90 17.24 0.35 -9.18
CA LYS A 90 16.86 -0.59 -10.26
C LYS A 90 17.63 -1.91 -10.15
N ALA A 91 18.92 -1.88 -9.86
CA ALA A 91 19.74 -3.08 -9.69
C ALA A 91 19.33 -3.91 -8.47
N LEU A 92 18.90 -3.26 -7.38
CA LEU A 92 18.32 -3.90 -6.19
C LEU A 92 16.90 -4.46 -6.44
N GLY A 93 16.31 -4.17 -7.60
CA GLY A 93 14.94 -4.55 -7.92
C GLY A 93 13.93 -3.88 -6.98
N VAL A 94 14.21 -2.64 -6.56
CA VAL A 94 13.28 -1.84 -5.76
C VAL A 94 12.15 -1.35 -6.64
N CYS A 95 10.93 -1.69 -6.28
CA CYS A 95 9.73 -1.23 -6.97
C CYS A 95 8.59 -0.97 -5.99
N ARG A 96 7.64 -0.13 -6.41
CA ARG A 96 6.40 0.05 -5.68
C ARG A 96 5.50 -1.17 -5.90
N VAL A 97 5.05 -1.75 -4.81
CA VAL A 97 4.02 -2.79 -4.81
C VAL A 97 2.68 -2.10 -4.62
N TYR A 98 1.68 -2.48 -5.41
CA TYR A 98 0.38 -1.83 -5.44
C TYR A 98 -0.64 -2.62 -4.65
N LYS A 99 -1.33 -1.93 -3.73
CA LYS A 99 -2.44 -2.50 -2.98
C LYS A 99 -3.53 -2.96 -3.97
N PRO A 100 -4.11 -4.16 -3.79
CA PRO A 100 -5.21 -4.61 -4.62
C PRO A 100 -6.35 -3.58 -4.64
N PHE A 101 -6.92 -3.37 -5.82
CA PHE A 101 -8.05 -2.48 -5.98
C PHE A 101 -9.34 -3.23 -5.60
N VAL A 102 -9.72 -3.11 -4.33
CA VAL A 102 -10.85 -3.82 -3.71
C VAL A 102 -12.15 -3.77 -4.53
N PRO A 103 -12.52 -2.65 -5.20
CA PRO A 103 -13.74 -2.64 -6.01
C PRO A 103 -13.77 -3.70 -7.12
N PHE A 104 -12.62 -4.18 -7.61
CA PHE A 104 -12.54 -5.26 -8.60
C PHE A 104 -12.75 -6.66 -8.02
N PHE A 105 -12.98 -6.78 -6.71
CA PHE A 105 -13.34 -8.05 -6.09
C PHE A 105 -14.80 -8.41 -6.33
N PHE A 106 -15.63 -7.41 -6.64
CA PHE A 106 -17.07 -7.53 -6.84
C PHE A 106 -17.40 -7.54 -8.34
N GLU A 107 -18.54 -8.16 -8.69
CA GLU A 107 -19.01 -8.22 -10.08
C GLU A 107 -19.59 -6.87 -10.54
N GLU A 108 -20.13 -6.09 -9.59
CA GLU A 108 -20.73 -4.80 -9.85
C GLU A 108 -19.69 -3.76 -10.29
N THR A 109 -20.10 -2.87 -11.18
CA THR A 109 -19.29 -1.71 -11.55
C THR A 109 -19.41 -0.64 -10.48
N ILE A 110 -18.41 -0.58 -9.60
CA ILE A 110 -18.34 0.41 -8.53
C ILE A 110 -17.46 1.58 -8.97
N LEU A 111 -18.09 2.70 -9.32
CA LEU A 111 -17.38 3.91 -9.81
C LEU A 111 -16.79 4.77 -8.68
N GLN A 112 -17.43 4.77 -7.52
CA GLN A 112 -17.00 5.53 -6.36
C GLN A 112 -17.18 4.65 -5.12
N ALA A 113 -16.08 4.45 -4.39
CA ALA A 113 -16.12 3.71 -3.14
C ALA A 113 -15.12 4.23 -2.09
N GLY A 114 -15.55 4.22 -0.84
CA GLY A 114 -14.66 4.16 0.32
C GLY A 114 -14.28 2.70 0.56
N VAL A 115 -13.00 2.41 0.75
CA VAL A 115 -12.53 1.03 0.95
C VAL A 115 -11.60 0.92 2.14
N ARG A 116 -11.79 -0.12 2.95
CA ARG A 116 -10.84 -0.57 3.97
C ARG A 116 -10.37 -1.97 3.60
N LEU A 117 -9.10 -2.26 3.81
CA LEU A 117 -8.51 -3.57 3.56
C LEU A 117 -7.31 -3.74 4.47
N PHE A 118 -7.34 -4.74 5.34
CA PHE A 118 -6.27 -5.03 6.28
C PHE A 118 -6.21 -6.54 6.58
N PRO A 119 -5.02 -7.08 6.93
CA PRO A 119 -4.91 -8.42 7.47
C PRO A 119 -5.11 -8.39 8.99
N ALA A 120 -5.67 -9.45 9.58
CA ALA A 120 -5.66 -9.68 11.03
C ALA A 120 -5.79 -11.16 11.34
N ASP A 121 -5.03 -11.69 12.30
CA ASP A 121 -5.06 -13.11 12.72
C ASP A 121 -4.97 -14.12 11.54
N GLY A 122 -4.13 -13.83 10.54
CA GLY A 122 -3.97 -14.67 9.35
C GLY A 122 -5.17 -14.67 8.39
N LYS A 123 -6.15 -13.80 8.63
CA LYS A 123 -7.29 -13.52 7.75
C LYS A 123 -7.14 -12.16 7.09
N VAL A 124 -7.97 -11.88 6.10
CA VAL A 124 -8.03 -10.58 5.43
C VAL A 124 -9.44 -10.05 5.51
N TYR A 125 -9.58 -8.79 5.90
CA TYR A 125 -10.87 -8.13 6.07
C TYR A 125 -10.95 -6.95 5.12
N CYS A 126 -12.12 -6.74 4.51
CA CYS A 126 -12.38 -5.54 3.74
C CYS A 126 -13.77 -4.97 4.00
N SER A 127 -13.89 -3.65 3.91
CA SER A 127 -15.16 -2.96 3.80
C SER A 127 -15.23 -2.16 2.51
N VAL A 128 -16.43 -2.06 1.96
CA VAL A 128 -16.71 -1.25 0.77
C VAL A 128 -17.95 -0.42 1.02
N GLU A 129 -17.75 0.89 1.12
CA GLU A 129 -18.79 1.88 1.09
C GLU A 129 -19.06 2.30 -0.36
N HIS A 130 -20.26 2.10 -0.86
CA HIS A 130 -20.66 2.44 -2.23
C HIS A 130 -22.02 3.13 -2.30
N ASN A 131 -22.33 3.71 -3.47
CA ASN A 131 -23.55 4.49 -3.75
C ASN A 131 -24.56 3.77 -4.66
N LEU A 132 -24.33 2.50 -5.01
CA LEU A 132 -25.28 1.70 -5.78
C LEU A 132 -26.61 1.55 -5.02
N GLU A 133 -27.72 1.46 -5.77
CA GLU A 133 -29.07 1.31 -5.20
C GLU A 133 -29.27 -0.04 -4.50
N LYS A 134 -28.54 -1.07 -4.95
CA LYS A 134 -28.62 -2.44 -4.43
C LYS A 134 -27.32 -2.79 -3.68
N PRO A 135 -27.39 -3.67 -2.67
CA PRO A 135 -26.20 -4.28 -2.08
C PRO A 135 -25.35 -4.97 -3.14
N LEU A 136 -24.05 -5.02 -2.91
CA LEU A 136 -23.11 -5.83 -3.67
C LEU A 136 -23.39 -7.30 -3.47
N THR A 137 -23.21 -8.07 -4.54
CA THR A 137 -23.22 -9.52 -4.49
C THR A 137 -21.98 -10.01 -3.74
N CYS A 138 -22.17 -10.87 -2.74
CA CYS A 138 -21.05 -11.43 -1.97
C CYS A 138 -20.15 -12.27 -2.90
N PRO A 139 -18.86 -11.93 -3.08
CA PRO A 139 -17.98 -12.66 -3.98
C PRO A 139 -17.64 -14.07 -3.48
N GLU A 140 -17.21 -14.95 -4.38
CA GLU A 140 -16.76 -16.29 -4.01
C GLU A 140 -15.56 -16.26 -3.04
N GLY A 141 -15.68 -17.03 -1.95
CA GLY A 141 -14.68 -17.09 -0.90
C GLY A 141 -14.70 -15.89 0.05
N PHE A 142 -15.76 -15.08 0.05
CA PHE A 142 -16.01 -14.02 1.01
C PHE A 142 -17.13 -14.45 1.97
N ILE A 143 -17.06 -13.97 3.21
CA ILE A 143 -18.10 -14.13 4.22
C ILE A 143 -18.52 -12.73 4.65
N GLU A 144 -19.76 -12.35 4.35
CA GLU A 144 -20.33 -11.08 4.82
C GLU A 144 -20.48 -11.11 6.33
N MET A 145 -20.14 -9.99 6.98
CA MET A 145 -20.15 -9.86 8.43
C MET A 145 -20.77 -8.54 8.88
N LYS A 146 -21.11 -8.46 10.17
CA LYS A 146 -21.62 -7.21 10.76
C LYS A 146 -20.50 -6.20 10.90
N GLY A 147 -20.81 -4.92 10.64
CA GLY A 147 -19.86 -3.82 10.82
C GLY A 147 -19.31 -3.75 12.24
N SER A 148 -20.11 -4.02 13.27
CA SER A 148 -19.62 -4.03 14.67
C SER A 148 -18.47 -5.01 14.88
N ALA A 149 -18.60 -6.24 14.37
CA ALA A 149 -17.54 -7.26 14.47
C ALA A 149 -16.31 -6.87 13.63
N PHE A 150 -16.51 -6.21 12.49
CA PHE A 150 -15.40 -5.73 11.65
C PHE A 150 -14.58 -4.65 12.37
N TYR A 151 -15.24 -3.66 12.98
CA TYR A 151 -14.57 -2.59 13.70
C TYR A 151 -13.91 -3.09 14.99
N GLU A 152 -14.51 -4.03 15.72
CA GLU A 152 -13.87 -4.69 16.86
C GLU A 152 -12.53 -5.36 16.47
N ILE A 153 -12.46 -6.04 15.32
CA ILE A 153 -11.21 -6.64 14.83
C ILE A 153 -10.21 -5.57 14.41
N MET A 154 -10.66 -4.51 13.73
CA MET A 154 -9.79 -3.44 13.26
C MET A 154 -9.16 -2.65 14.42
N GLU A 155 -9.94 -2.32 15.44
CA GLU A 155 -9.45 -1.65 16.66
C GLU A 155 -8.44 -2.52 17.40
N GLY A 156 -8.66 -3.85 17.46
CA GLY A 156 -7.70 -4.79 18.03
C GLY A 156 -6.34 -4.83 17.32
N GLU A 157 -6.28 -4.53 16.02
CA GLU A 157 -5.01 -4.39 15.26
C GLU A 157 -4.36 -3.01 15.46
N GLU A 158 -5.12 -1.95 15.69
CA GLU A 158 -4.54 -0.61 15.96
C GLU A 158 -3.84 -0.56 17.33
N ASP A 159 -4.25 -1.42 18.28
CA ASP A 159 -3.70 -1.53 19.63
C ASP A 159 -2.56 -2.57 19.78
N ALA A 160 -2.20 -3.31 18.72
CA ALA A 160 -1.19 -4.40 18.71
C ALA A 160 0.19 -3.96 18.17
#